data_AF-A0A914NF06-F1
#
_entry.id   AF-A0A914NF06-F1
#
_cell.length_a   1.000
_cell.length_b   1.000
_cell.length_c   1.000
_cell.angle_alpha   90.00
_cell.angle_beta   90.00
_cell.angle_gamma   90.00
#
_symmetry.space_group_name_H-M   'P 1'
#
loop_
_entity.id
_entity.type
_entity.pdbx_description
1 polymer ?
#
loop_
_entity_poly.entity_id
_entity_poly.type
_entity_poly.pdbx_seq_one_letter_code
_entity_poly.pdbx_strand_id
1 'polypeptide(L)'
;MMKWVVCVTGGVLTCGFAYALEHTADASDFVVHPFQLPWSHGGLIDSLDMASVRRGYEVYKQVCAACHSMQYIRYRHFVNNFMSEDEAKAEAAESEVDFIDDKGVPAKRPGLLNDFLPSPYPNKKAAEAANNGAEPPDLSLMGWARDDGDNYVFHLLTGYGFDPPEGVLCEEGKAYNPYFPNGSVLAMPQQLFDEGIEYKDGTPATMSQQAKDVVTYLRWACEQWHDKRKQYAIKLALLIPIVSFVLVYWKRKVWTQIKSEKWFHRTVKGREWTPDSKFPPPPKDAPSLKRLN
;
A
#
# COMPACT_ATOMS: atom_id res chain seq x y z
N MET A 1 -38.02 13.42 -0.56
CA MET A 1 -36.64 13.17 -1.07
C MET A 1 -35.53 13.37 -0.01
N MET A 2 -35.81 13.95 1.17
CA MET A 2 -34.78 14.26 2.18
C MET A 2 -34.28 13.07 3.04
N LYS A 3 -35.03 11.96 3.15
CA LYS A 3 -34.73 10.89 4.12
C LYS A 3 -33.65 9.87 3.71
N TRP A 4 -33.25 9.82 2.44
CA TRP A 4 -32.26 8.85 1.95
C TRP A 4 -30.83 9.40 1.89
N VAL A 5 -30.66 10.72 1.90
CA VAL A 5 -29.34 11.37 1.90
C VAL A 5 -28.68 11.28 3.29
N VAL A 6 -29.48 11.27 4.36
CA VAL A 6 -28.99 11.23 5.76
C VAL A 6 -28.36 9.88 6.13
N CYS A 7 -28.81 8.76 5.57
CA CYS A 7 -28.23 7.44 5.89
C CYS A 7 -26.84 7.23 5.29
N VAL A 8 -26.53 7.83 4.14
CA VAL A 8 -25.21 7.65 3.50
C VAL A 8 -24.16 8.53 4.19
N THR A 9 -24.53 9.73 4.65
CA THR A 9 -23.63 10.59 5.43
C THR A 9 -23.42 10.09 6.85
N GLY A 10 -24.43 9.47 7.47
CA GLY A 10 -24.34 8.91 8.82
C GLY A 10 -23.37 7.71 8.92
N GLY A 11 -23.41 6.80 7.95
CA GLY A 11 -22.55 5.60 7.95
C GLY A 11 -21.05 5.92 7.82
N VAL A 12 -20.68 6.93 7.03
CA VAL A 12 -19.27 7.35 6.88
C VAL A 12 -18.75 8.02 8.15
N LEU A 13 -19.57 8.84 8.82
CA LEU A 13 -19.21 9.50 10.07
C LEU A 13 -19.09 8.51 11.24
N THR A 14 -20.00 7.54 11.37
CA THR A 14 -19.95 6.54 12.45
C THR A 14 -18.80 5.54 12.27
N CYS A 15 -18.49 5.14 11.04
CA CYS A 15 -17.33 4.27 10.78
C CYS A 15 -16.00 5.01 10.96
N GLY A 16 -15.91 6.28 10.53
CA GLY A 16 -14.72 7.10 10.77
C GLY A 16 -14.45 7.36 12.25
N PHE A 17 -15.50 7.55 13.05
CA PHE A 17 -15.38 7.74 14.49
C PHE A 17 -15.01 6.45 15.23
N ALA A 18 -15.57 5.30 14.83
CA ALA A 18 -15.19 4.00 15.40
C ALA A 18 -13.73 3.63 15.06
N TYR A 19 -13.29 3.88 13.82
CA TYR A 19 -11.88 3.70 13.43
C TYR A 19 -10.94 4.60 14.24
N ALA A 20 -11.32 5.85 14.50
CA ALA A 20 -10.56 6.77 15.34
C ALA A 20 -10.55 6.36 16.83
N LEU A 21 -11.59 5.65 17.30
CA LEU A 21 -11.69 5.18 18.69
C LEU A 21 -10.96 3.84 18.92
N GLU A 22 -10.86 2.99 17.90
CA GLU A 22 -10.02 1.78 17.94
C GLU A 22 -8.52 2.13 17.84
N HIS A 23 -8.18 3.26 17.21
CA HIS A 23 -6.82 3.80 17.15
C HIS A 23 -6.51 4.79 18.28
N THR A 24 -6.99 4.52 19.50
CA THR A 24 -6.45 5.21 20.68
C THR A 24 -4.97 4.88 20.78
N ALA A 25 -4.12 5.90 20.57
CA ALA A 25 -2.68 5.80 20.62
C ALA A 25 -2.22 5.18 21.95
N ASP A 26 -1.79 3.93 21.89
CA ASP A 26 -1.13 3.25 22.99
C ASP A 26 0.32 3.74 23.00
N ALA A 27 0.60 4.82 23.75
CA ALA A 27 1.95 5.34 23.94
C ALA A 27 2.74 4.52 24.98
N SER A 28 2.53 3.21 25.01
CA SER A 28 3.15 2.29 25.97
C SER A 28 4.49 1.75 25.47
N ASP A 29 4.73 1.76 24.16
CA ASP A 29 6.02 1.42 23.56
C ASP A 29 6.81 2.69 23.21
N PHE A 30 8.02 2.84 23.74
CA PHE A 30 8.96 3.94 23.47
C PHE A 30 9.47 3.92 22.01
N VAL A 31 8.57 4.13 21.04
CA VAL A 31 8.87 4.11 19.61
C VAL A 31 8.46 5.45 19.01
N VAL A 32 9.39 6.11 18.33
CA VAL A 32 9.10 7.36 17.64
C VAL A 32 8.33 7.06 16.36
N HIS A 33 7.16 7.66 16.20
CA HIS A 33 6.41 7.52 14.96
C HIS A 33 7.14 8.22 13.79
N PRO A 34 7.26 7.58 12.61
CA PRO A 34 7.89 8.19 11.45
C PRO A 34 7.14 9.45 10.98
N PHE A 35 7.88 10.42 10.46
CA PHE A 35 7.30 11.59 9.82
C PHE A 35 6.86 11.28 8.39
N GLN A 36 5.71 11.82 7.97
CA GLN A 36 5.15 11.63 6.63
C GLN A 36 5.94 12.40 5.57
N LEU A 37 6.77 11.68 4.81
CA LEU A 37 7.63 12.29 3.79
C LEU A 37 6.85 12.52 2.48
N PRO A 38 7.16 13.60 1.74
CA PRO A 38 6.52 13.89 0.45
C PRO A 38 7.11 13.03 -0.66
N TRP A 39 6.84 11.72 -0.65
CA TRP A 39 7.27 10.80 -1.69
C TRP A 39 6.72 11.19 -3.06
N SER A 40 7.54 11.06 -4.10
CA SER A 40 7.14 11.32 -5.48
C SER A 40 5.96 10.47 -5.94
N HIS A 41 5.75 9.31 -5.32
CA HIS A 41 4.67 8.37 -5.58
C HIS A 41 3.54 8.43 -4.54
N GLY A 42 3.53 9.44 -3.67
CA GLY A 42 2.58 9.57 -2.56
C GLY A 42 1.15 9.93 -2.98
N GLY A 43 0.96 10.65 -4.11
CA GLY A 43 -0.37 11.08 -4.55
C GLY A 43 -1.18 9.98 -5.24
N LEU A 44 -2.47 10.26 -5.50
CA LEU A 44 -3.43 9.28 -6.04
C LEU A 44 -3.10 8.83 -7.48
N ILE A 45 -2.43 9.68 -8.26
CA ILE A 45 -2.14 9.46 -9.69
C ILE A 45 -0.65 9.45 -9.99
N ASP A 46 0.20 9.64 -8.99
CA ASP A 46 1.65 9.75 -9.20
C ASP A 46 2.28 8.37 -9.42
N SER A 47 3.14 8.25 -10.43
CA SER A 47 3.91 7.03 -10.68
C SER A 47 5.15 6.96 -9.79
N LEU A 48 5.77 5.78 -9.73
CA LEU A 48 7.11 5.65 -9.16
C LEU A 48 8.15 6.34 -10.06
N ASP A 49 9.15 6.95 -9.44
CA ASP A 49 10.33 7.47 -10.15
C ASP A 49 11.26 6.30 -10.50
N MET A 50 11.20 5.81 -11.74
CA MET A 50 12.03 4.66 -12.18
C MET A 50 13.53 4.96 -12.17
N ALA A 51 13.96 6.22 -12.22
CA ALA A 51 15.37 6.57 -12.06
C ALA A 51 15.81 6.37 -10.60
N SER A 52 14.97 6.77 -9.65
CA SER A 52 15.16 6.48 -8.22
C SER A 52 15.12 4.98 -7.93
N VAL A 53 14.23 4.21 -8.59
CA VAL A 53 14.22 2.74 -8.51
C VAL A 53 15.53 2.13 -9.03
N ARG A 54 16.07 2.62 -10.15
CA ARG A 54 17.36 2.14 -10.71
C ARG A 54 18.51 2.38 -9.72
N ARG A 55 18.61 3.60 -9.17
CA ARG A 55 19.59 3.93 -8.13
C ARG A 55 19.38 3.12 -6.86
N GLY A 56 18.14 2.89 -6.46
CA GLY A 56 17.81 2.10 -5.28
C GLY A 56 18.22 0.64 -5.41
N TYR A 57 18.14 0.07 -6.62
CA TYR A 57 18.71 -1.24 -6.90
C TYR A 57 20.24 -1.25 -6.76
N GLU A 58 20.95 -0.19 -7.17
CA GLU A 58 22.40 -0.08 -6.97
C GLU A 58 22.76 -0.07 -5.47
N VAL A 59 22.00 0.67 -4.63
CA VAL A 59 22.16 0.64 -3.17
C VAL A 59 21.89 -0.77 -2.63
N TYR A 60 20.79 -1.40 -3.04
CA TYR A 60 20.48 -2.77 -2.61
C TYR A 60 21.61 -3.74 -2.96
N LYS A 61 22.09 -3.71 -4.20
CA LYS A 61 23.13 -4.62 -4.70
C LYS A 61 24.45 -4.43 -3.96
N GLN A 62 24.86 -3.18 -3.70
CA GLN A 62 26.17 -2.88 -3.11
C GLN A 62 26.18 -2.97 -1.59
N VAL A 63 25.05 -2.70 -0.92
CA VAL A 63 24.98 -2.61 0.54
C VAL A 63 24.11 -3.74 1.11
N CYS A 64 22.85 -3.83 0.69
CA CYS A 64 21.86 -4.67 1.36
C CYS A 64 21.99 -6.16 1.00
N ALA A 65 22.37 -6.49 -0.23
CA ALA A 65 22.38 -7.85 -0.77
C ALA A 65 23.39 -8.77 -0.06
N ALA A 66 24.35 -8.21 0.69
CA ALA A 66 25.29 -8.96 1.51
C ALA A 66 24.61 -9.65 2.71
N CYS A 67 23.49 -9.11 3.22
CA CYS A 67 22.79 -9.63 4.40
C CYS A 67 21.32 -9.94 4.15
N HIS A 68 20.67 -9.23 3.21
CA HIS A 68 19.25 -9.34 2.95
C HIS A 68 18.94 -10.07 1.64
N SER A 69 18.08 -11.08 1.75
CA SER A 69 17.50 -11.74 0.58
C SER A 69 16.36 -10.92 -0.05
N MET A 70 16.10 -11.19 -1.33
CA MET A 70 14.92 -10.71 -2.07
C MET A 70 14.34 -11.84 -2.92
N GLN A 71 13.69 -12.78 -2.25
CA GLN A 71 13.24 -14.06 -2.79
C GLN A 71 12.14 -13.96 -3.85
N TYR A 72 11.39 -12.86 -3.92
CA TYR A 72 10.30 -12.72 -4.90
C TYR A 72 10.70 -11.92 -6.15
N ILE A 73 11.93 -11.43 -6.21
CA ILE A 73 12.44 -10.65 -7.34
C ILE A 73 13.34 -11.51 -8.23
N ARG A 74 13.12 -11.40 -9.54
CA ARG A 74 13.90 -12.04 -10.61
C ARG A 74 14.41 -10.98 -11.56
N TYR A 75 15.52 -11.23 -12.23
CA TYR A 75 16.12 -10.27 -13.17
C TYR A 75 15.19 -9.88 -14.33
N ARG A 76 14.29 -10.77 -14.76
CA ARG A 76 13.23 -10.46 -15.75
C ARG A 76 12.30 -9.34 -15.32
N HIS A 77 12.18 -9.07 -14.02
CA HIS A 77 11.38 -7.96 -13.53
C HIS A 77 12.03 -6.61 -13.82
N PHE A 78 13.35 -6.54 -14.07
CA PHE A 78 14.04 -5.28 -14.33
C PHE A 78 13.81 -4.78 -15.76
N VAL A 79 13.61 -5.73 -16.68
CA VAL A 79 13.41 -5.50 -18.12
C VAL A 79 12.21 -4.60 -18.36
N ASN A 80 12.42 -3.53 -19.13
CA ASN A 80 11.41 -2.52 -19.50
C ASN A 80 10.79 -1.76 -18.31
N ASN A 81 11.34 -1.90 -17.10
CA ASN A 81 10.99 -1.06 -15.96
C ASN A 81 12.09 -0.02 -15.73
N PHE A 82 13.28 -0.48 -15.36
CA PHE A 82 14.42 0.41 -15.10
C PHE A 82 15.73 -0.05 -15.77
N MET A 83 15.74 -1.23 -16.41
CA MET A 83 16.84 -1.70 -17.25
C MET A 83 16.33 -2.14 -18.63
N SER A 84 17.19 -2.04 -19.63
CA SER A 84 16.96 -2.73 -20.91
C SER A 84 17.13 -4.25 -20.75
N GLU A 85 16.68 -5.02 -21.74
CA GLU A 85 16.83 -6.48 -21.70
C GLU A 85 18.30 -6.91 -21.67
N ASP A 86 19.15 -6.23 -22.44
CA ASP A 86 20.58 -6.56 -22.52
C ASP A 86 21.31 -6.15 -21.23
N GLU A 87 20.95 -5.01 -20.64
CA GLU A 87 21.45 -4.61 -19.31
C GLU A 87 21.06 -5.63 -18.24
N ALA A 88 19.80 -6.06 -18.20
CA ALA A 88 19.33 -7.03 -17.22
C ALA A 88 19.94 -8.42 -17.41
N LYS A 89 20.26 -8.82 -18.65
CA LYS A 89 21.00 -10.06 -18.94
C LYS A 89 22.43 -9.98 -18.46
N ALA A 90 23.12 -8.87 -18.71
CA ALA A 90 24.46 -8.64 -18.24
C ALA A 90 24.51 -8.67 -16.70
N GLU A 91 23.57 -7.97 -16.05
CA GLU A 91 23.41 -7.94 -14.60
C GLU A 91 23.13 -9.32 -14.00
N ALA A 92 22.26 -10.12 -14.63
CA ALA A 92 22.03 -11.51 -14.20
C ALA A 92 23.28 -12.38 -14.32
N ALA A 93 24.06 -12.20 -15.39
CA ALA A 93 25.25 -12.99 -15.68
C ALA A 93 26.41 -12.75 -14.70
N GLU A 94 26.39 -11.63 -13.94
CA GLU A 94 27.35 -11.39 -12.85
C GLU A 94 27.17 -12.34 -11.66
N SER A 95 25.97 -12.89 -11.49
CA SER A 95 25.68 -13.89 -10.46
C SER A 95 25.97 -15.30 -10.94
N GLU A 96 26.49 -16.14 -10.05
CA GLU A 96 26.62 -17.58 -10.29
C GLU A 96 25.42 -18.32 -9.71
N VAL A 97 24.79 -19.18 -10.52
CA VAL A 97 23.66 -20.02 -10.12
C VAL A 97 24.08 -21.48 -10.16
N ASP A 98 23.87 -22.18 -9.05
CA ASP A 98 24.10 -23.62 -8.96
C ASP A 98 23.08 -24.37 -9.84
N PHE A 99 23.55 -25.32 -10.63
CA PHE A 99 22.72 -26.20 -11.45
C PHE A 99 23.33 -27.60 -11.54
N ILE A 100 22.58 -28.54 -12.10
CA ILE A 100 23.07 -29.90 -12.38
C ILE A 100 23.32 -29.98 -13.88
N ASP A 101 24.53 -30.36 -14.28
CA ASP A 101 24.90 -30.52 -15.68
C ASP A 101 24.26 -31.78 -16.31
N ASP A 102 24.42 -31.93 -17.63
CA ASP A 102 23.86 -33.08 -18.37
C ASP A 102 24.43 -34.44 -17.93
N LYS A 103 25.50 -34.44 -17.11
CA LYS A 103 26.14 -35.63 -16.54
C LYS A 103 25.71 -35.90 -15.10
N GLY A 104 24.79 -35.11 -14.56
CA GLY A 104 24.29 -35.26 -13.18
C GLY A 104 25.23 -34.70 -12.12
N VAL A 105 26.21 -33.88 -12.50
CA VAL A 105 27.21 -33.30 -11.59
C VAL A 105 26.81 -31.88 -11.22
N PRO A 106 26.91 -31.48 -9.93
CA PRO A 106 26.73 -30.10 -9.52
C PRO A 106 27.76 -29.19 -10.19
N ALA A 107 27.27 -28.17 -10.88
CA ALA A 107 28.07 -27.18 -11.59
C ALA A 107 27.48 -25.77 -11.36
N LYS A 108 28.21 -24.74 -11.80
CA LYS A 108 27.76 -23.35 -11.74
C LYS A 108 27.63 -22.77 -13.14
N ARG A 109 26.60 -21.96 -13.34
CA ARG A 109 26.39 -21.21 -14.58
C ARG A 109 26.18 -19.73 -14.29
N PRO A 110 26.45 -18.84 -15.25
CA PRO A 110 25.99 -17.47 -15.14
C PRO A 110 24.47 -17.41 -14.99
N GLY A 111 23.99 -16.43 -14.23
CA GLY A 111 22.57 -16.19 -14.03
C GLY A 111 21.85 -15.80 -15.32
N LEU A 112 20.57 -16.14 -15.38
CA LEU A 112 19.65 -15.85 -16.48
C LEU A 112 18.54 -14.94 -15.98
N LEU A 113 17.80 -14.32 -16.90
CA LEU A 113 16.68 -13.43 -16.55
C LEU A 113 15.61 -14.09 -15.64
N ASN A 114 15.41 -15.40 -15.76
CA ASN A 114 14.40 -16.11 -14.97
C ASN A 114 14.88 -16.51 -13.58
N ASP A 115 16.16 -16.35 -13.28
CA ASP A 115 16.71 -16.64 -11.96
C ASP A 115 16.32 -15.55 -10.95
N PHE A 116 16.26 -15.96 -9.69
CA PHE A 116 16.04 -15.06 -8.56
C PHE A 116 17.32 -14.30 -8.23
N LEU A 117 17.17 -13.21 -7.47
CA LEU A 117 18.34 -12.55 -6.87
C LEU A 117 19.05 -13.54 -5.92
N PRO A 118 20.39 -13.59 -5.92
CA PRO A 118 21.15 -14.46 -5.03
C PRO A 118 20.80 -14.23 -3.56
N SER A 119 20.58 -15.31 -2.82
CA SER A 119 20.41 -15.23 -1.37
C SER A 119 21.80 -15.17 -0.71
N PRO A 120 22.05 -14.25 0.23
CA PRO A 120 23.34 -14.14 0.92
C PRO A 120 23.66 -15.35 1.79
N TYR A 121 22.62 -16.03 2.28
CA TYR A 121 22.75 -17.18 3.14
C TYR A 121 21.99 -18.38 2.57
N PRO A 122 22.51 -19.62 2.75
CA PRO A 122 21.85 -20.83 2.29
C PRO A 122 20.62 -21.20 3.15
N ASN A 123 20.58 -20.76 4.41
CA ASN A 123 19.48 -21.00 5.33
C ASN A 123 19.47 -19.99 6.49
N LYS A 124 18.36 -19.97 7.23
CA LYS A 124 18.14 -19.12 8.41
C LYS A 124 19.22 -19.23 9.48
N LYS A 125 19.67 -20.45 9.81
CA LYS A 125 20.70 -20.63 10.86
C LYS A 125 22.05 -20.05 10.47
N ALA A 126 22.40 -20.14 9.19
CA ALA A 126 23.61 -19.50 8.67
C ALA A 126 23.50 -17.97 8.74
N ALA A 127 22.32 -17.42 8.45
CA ALA A 127 22.04 -15.99 8.57
C ALA A 127 22.16 -15.51 10.03
N GLU A 128 21.54 -16.22 10.97
CA GLU A 128 21.63 -15.93 12.41
C GLU A 128 23.08 -16.01 12.91
N ALA A 129 23.82 -17.05 12.53
CA ALA A 129 25.22 -17.21 12.92
C ALA A 129 26.11 -16.06 12.43
N ALA A 130 25.84 -15.52 11.23
CA ALA A 130 26.59 -14.40 10.67
C ALA A 130 26.21 -13.03 11.25
N ASN A 131 25.06 -12.92 11.92
CA ASN A 131 24.48 -11.65 12.38
C ASN A 131 24.12 -11.68 13.88
N ASN A 132 25.01 -12.20 14.73
CA ASN A 132 24.86 -12.19 16.20
C ASN A 132 23.53 -12.79 16.70
N GLY A 133 23.06 -13.86 16.05
CA GLY A 133 21.82 -14.55 16.41
C GLY A 133 20.54 -13.93 15.83
N ALA A 134 20.64 -12.82 15.08
CA ALA A 134 19.49 -12.21 14.41
C ALA A 134 19.42 -12.66 12.95
N GLU A 135 18.22 -12.98 12.46
CA GLU A 135 17.98 -13.25 11.04
C GLU A 135 17.60 -11.95 10.32
N PRO A 136 18.38 -11.47 9.32
CA PRO A 136 17.97 -10.36 8.49
C PRO A 136 16.70 -10.74 7.69
N PRO A 137 15.61 -9.94 7.77
CA PRO A 137 14.39 -10.25 7.06
C PRO A 137 14.57 -10.12 5.54
N ASP A 138 13.80 -10.91 4.78
CA ASP A 138 13.67 -10.73 3.33
C ASP A 138 13.06 -9.35 3.02
N LEU A 139 13.64 -8.66 2.04
CA LEU A 139 13.25 -7.29 1.70
C LEU A 139 12.20 -7.18 0.59
N SER A 140 11.79 -8.29 -0.03
CA SER A 140 10.91 -8.28 -1.20
C SER A 140 9.57 -7.58 -0.93
N LEU A 141 9.04 -7.68 0.29
CA LEU A 141 7.76 -7.09 0.71
C LEU A 141 7.92 -6.04 1.81
N MET A 142 9.13 -5.54 2.06
CA MET A 142 9.41 -4.68 3.21
C MET A 142 8.57 -3.40 3.22
N GLY A 143 8.27 -2.83 2.05
CA GLY A 143 7.43 -1.63 1.93
C GLY A 143 5.98 -1.82 2.40
N TRP A 144 5.47 -3.05 2.52
CA TRP A 144 4.13 -3.36 3.06
C TRP A 144 4.18 -4.11 4.40
N ALA A 145 5.30 -4.73 4.73
CA ALA A 145 5.44 -5.58 5.92
C ALA A 145 5.64 -4.79 7.23
N ARG A 146 5.68 -3.45 7.17
CA ARG A 146 5.89 -2.56 8.31
C ARG A 146 4.87 -1.45 8.27
N ASP A 147 4.45 -1.03 9.47
CA ASP A 147 3.56 0.11 9.62
C ASP A 147 4.21 1.36 9.06
N ASP A 148 3.40 2.21 8.42
CA ASP A 148 3.85 3.43 7.70
C ASP A 148 4.82 3.19 6.52
N GLY A 149 5.15 1.93 6.21
CA GLY A 149 5.83 1.48 5.00
C GLY A 149 7.11 2.25 4.67
N ASP A 150 7.09 2.96 3.55
CA ASP A 150 8.21 3.72 3.00
C ASP A 150 8.77 4.73 4.02
N ASN A 151 7.90 5.40 4.79
CA ASN A 151 8.32 6.36 5.81
C ASN A 151 9.13 5.66 6.92
N TYR A 152 8.62 4.53 7.41
CA TYR A 152 9.30 3.75 8.44
C TYR A 152 10.70 3.32 8.00
N VAL A 153 10.81 2.74 6.79
CA VAL A 153 12.11 2.25 6.31
C VAL A 153 13.10 3.39 6.11
N PHE A 154 12.65 4.53 5.58
CA PHE A 154 13.52 5.71 5.43
C PHE A 154 14.04 6.20 6.79
N HIS A 155 13.13 6.44 7.74
CA HIS A 155 13.49 6.95 9.06
C HIS A 155 14.32 5.94 9.85
N LEU A 156 14.09 4.63 9.67
CA LEU A 156 14.95 3.58 10.24
C LEU A 156 16.38 3.70 9.68
N LEU A 157 16.55 3.84 8.37
CA LEU A 157 17.87 3.91 7.74
C LEU A 157 18.64 5.19 8.08
N THR A 158 17.94 6.31 8.27
CA THR A 158 18.57 7.61 8.60
C THR A 158 18.55 7.95 10.10
N GLY A 159 17.93 7.12 10.92
CA GLY A 159 17.69 7.38 12.35
C GLY A 159 18.81 6.91 13.28
N TYR A 160 19.96 6.53 12.74
CA TYR A 160 21.15 6.17 13.51
C TYR A 160 21.95 7.41 13.93
N GLY A 161 22.87 7.24 14.88
CA GLY A 161 23.78 8.31 15.33
C GLY A 161 23.34 9.05 16.59
N PHE A 162 22.30 8.58 17.27
CA PHE A 162 21.93 9.04 18.61
C PHE A 162 22.48 8.09 19.66
N ASP A 163 23.02 8.64 20.74
CA ASP A 163 23.35 7.84 21.92
C ASP A 163 22.06 7.29 22.55
N PRO A 164 22.08 6.04 23.06
CA PRO A 164 20.92 5.48 23.75
C PRO A 164 20.56 6.35 24.96
N PRO A 165 19.28 6.71 25.15
CA PRO A 165 18.86 7.49 26.30
C PRO A 165 19.08 6.70 27.59
N GLU A 166 19.19 7.42 28.70
CA GLU A 166 19.39 6.80 30.02
C GLU A 166 18.32 5.73 30.31
N GLY A 167 18.76 4.55 30.73
CA GLY A 167 17.88 3.41 31.01
C GLY A 167 17.68 2.43 29.85
N VAL A 168 18.11 2.76 28.63
CA VAL A 168 18.13 1.81 27.49
C VAL A 168 19.47 1.09 27.44
N LEU A 169 19.45 -0.21 27.76
CA LEU A 169 20.64 -1.06 27.67
C LEU A 169 20.78 -1.61 26.24
N CYS A 170 21.78 -1.14 25.50
CA CYS A 170 22.19 -1.74 24.24
C CYS A 170 23.18 -2.88 24.52
N GLU A 171 22.76 -4.12 24.28
CA GLU A 171 23.65 -5.28 24.34
C GLU A 171 24.77 -5.17 23.29
N GLU A 172 25.91 -5.78 23.58
CA GLU A 172 27.06 -5.79 22.67
C GLU A 172 26.67 -6.38 21.31
N GLY A 173 27.01 -5.66 20.23
CA GLY A 173 26.65 -6.04 18.86
C GLY A 173 25.25 -5.58 18.39
N LYS A 174 24.49 -4.86 19.22
CA LYS A 174 23.24 -4.19 18.82
C LYS A 174 23.43 -2.67 18.79
N ALA A 175 22.63 -1.98 17.98
CA ALA A 175 22.63 -0.54 17.81
C ALA A 175 21.30 0.08 18.28
N TYR A 176 21.37 1.30 18.80
CA TYR A 176 20.19 2.08 19.14
C TYR A 176 19.58 2.74 17.89
N ASN A 177 18.26 2.64 17.74
CA ASN A 177 17.49 3.35 16.73
C ASN A 177 16.08 3.65 17.25
N PRO A 178 15.68 4.93 17.40
CA PRO A 178 14.41 5.32 18.02
C PRO A 178 13.16 4.91 17.23
N TYR A 179 13.31 4.60 15.94
CA TYR A 179 12.20 4.15 15.09
C TYR A 179 11.98 2.64 15.15
N PHE A 180 12.92 1.86 15.70
CA PHE A 180 12.77 0.41 15.75
C PHE A 180 11.81 -0.03 16.87
N PRO A 181 10.76 -0.81 16.57
CA PRO A 181 9.88 -1.35 17.60
C PRO A 181 10.66 -2.34 18.48
N ASN A 182 10.23 -2.54 19.73
CA ASN A 182 10.90 -3.40 20.73
C ASN A 182 12.10 -2.74 21.45
N GLY A 183 11.87 -1.57 22.06
CA GLY A 183 12.86 -0.92 22.92
C GLY A 183 13.96 -0.16 22.20
N SER A 184 13.77 0.18 20.91
CA SER A 184 14.74 0.95 20.12
C SER A 184 16.13 0.31 19.98
N VAL A 185 16.26 -1.01 20.17
CA VAL A 185 17.53 -1.74 20.04
C VAL A 185 17.43 -2.76 18.91
N LEU A 186 18.33 -2.65 17.93
CA LEU A 186 18.31 -3.37 16.66
C LEU A 186 19.67 -4.06 16.42
N ALA A 187 19.66 -5.30 15.95
CA ALA A 187 20.89 -6.04 15.61
C ALA A 187 21.59 -5.55 14.32
N MET A 188 20.93 -4.70 13.52
CA MET A 188 21.49 -4.10 12.32
C MET A 188 22.23 -2.80 12.68
N PRO A 189 23.57 -2.72 12.45
CA PRO A 189 24.29 -1.46 12.58
C PRO A 189 23.94 -0.51 11.43
N GLN A 190 24.35 0.75 11.53
CA GLN A 190 24.18 1.71 10.44
C GLN A 190 24.86 1.22 9.16
N GLN A 191 24.11 1.12 8.07
CA GLN A 191 24.60 0.62 6.77
C GLN A 191 24.84 1.73 5.76
N LEU A 192 24.14 2.86 5.88
CA LEU A 192 24.24 3.97 4.95
C LEU A 192 25.08 5.08 5.55
N PHE A 193 26.07 5.52 4.77
CA PHE A 193 26.96 6.62 5.08
C PHE A 193 27.07 7.53 3.85
N ASP A 194 27.42 8.79 4.07
CA ASP A 194 27.69 9.70 2.95
C ASP A 194 28.83 9.15 2.09
N GLU A 195 28.64 9.19 0.76
CA GLU A 195 29.56 8.65 -0.24
C GLU A 195 29.83 7.14 -0.11
N GLY A 196 28.91 6.40 0.52
CA GLY A 196 29.02 4.94 0.70
C GLY A 196 28.97 4.11 -0.59
N ILE A 197 28.43 4.68 -1.68
CA ILE A 197 28.42 4.09 -3.02
C ILE A 197 28.65 5.18 -4.08
N GLU A 198 29.01 4.79 -5.30
CA GLU A 198 29.04 5.68 -6.45
C GLU A 198 27.88 5.34 -7.40
N TYR A 199 26.98 6.29 -7.63
CA TYR A 199 25.88 6.10 -8.58
C TYR A 199 26.36 6.20 -10.03
N LYS A 200 25.85 5.31 -10.89
CA LYS A 200 26.21 5.32 -12.32
C LYS A 200 25.81 6.61 -13.06
N ASP A 201 24.80 7.32 -12.57
CA ASP A 201 24.31 8.57 -13.16
C ASP A 201 24.98 9.84 -12.60
N GLY A 202 25.92 9.69 -11.65
CA GLY A 202 26.64 10.80 -11.03
C GLY A 202 25.83 11.57 -9.97
N THR A 203 24.68 11.06 -9.53
CA THR A 203 23.94 11.64 -8.39
C THR A 203 24.84 11.64 -7.14
N PRO A 204 24.85 12.71 -6.31
CA PRO A 204 25.59 12.69 -5.05
C PRO A 204 25.02 11.64 -4.10
N ALA A 205 25.83 10.67 -3.71
CA ALA A 205 25.42 9.56 -2.85
C ALA A 205 25.44 9.94 -1.37
N THR A 206 24.67 10.95 -0.96
CA THR A 206 24.45 11.23 0.46
C THR A 206 23.64 10.11 1.12
N MET A 207 23.76 9.95 2.43
CA MET A 207 23.05 8.93 3.21
C MET A 207 21.52 9.03 2.99
N SER A 208 20.96 10.24 3.01
CA SER A 208 19.54 10.47 2.80
C SER A 208 19.11 10.20 1.35
N GLN A 209 19.96 10.48 0.36
CA GLN A 209 19.68 10.17 -1.05
C GLN A 209 19.69 8.65 -1.28
N GLN A 210 20.65 7.94 -0.70
CA GLN A 210 20.70 6.48 -0.71
C GLN A 210 19.47 5.86 -0.04
N ALA A 211 19.07 6.37 1.12
CA ALA A 211 17.87 5.93 1.82
C ALA A 211 16.60 6.16 0.98
N LYS A 212 16.46 7.33 0.35
CA LYS A 212 15.33 7.65 -0.53
C LYS A 212 15.26 6.67 -1.71
N ASP A 213 16.38 6.45 -2.39
CA ASP A 213 16.42 5.62 -3.59
C ASP A 213 16.17 4.14 -3.25
N VAL A 214 16.82 3.59 -2.20
CA VAL A 214 16.58 2.19 -1.80
C VAL A 214 15.15 1.97 -1.34
N VAL A 215 14.54 2.91 -0.60
CA VAL A 215 13.12 2.82 -0.21
C VAL A 215 12.21 2.84 -1.43
N THR A 216 12.50 3.68 -2.42
CA THR A 216 11.72 3.72 -3.67
C THR A 216 11.85 2.41 -4.45
N TYR A 217 13.04 1.78 -4.46
CA TYR A 217 13.23 0.44 -5.01
C TYR A 217 12.47 -0.63 -4.22
N LEU A 218 12.49 -0.61 -2.89
CA LEU A 218 11.73 -1.53 -2.05
C LEU A 218 10.21 -1.37 -2.25
N ARG A 219 9.73 -0.15 -2.47
CA ARG A 219 8.35 0.12 -2.82
C ARG A 219 7.98 -0.52 -4.15
N TRP A 220 8.82 -0.35 -5.17
CA TRP A 220 8.66 -1.01 -6.47
C TRP A 220 8.71 -2.54 -6.36
N ALA A 221 9.64 -3.09 -5.57
CA ALA A 221 9.80 -4.52 -5.38
C ALA A 221 8.55 -5.15 -4.75
N CYS A 222 7.99 -4.48 -3.74
CA CYS A 222 6.77 -4.90 -3.08
C CYS A 222 5.53 -4.74 -3.98
N GLU A 223 5.50 -3.71 -4.81
CA GLU A 223 4.33 -3.33 -5.61
C GLU A 223 4.67 -3.05 -7.08
N GLN A 224 5.12 -4.09 -7.80
CA GLN A 224 5.51 -3.98 -9.22
C GLN A 224 4.37 -3.53 -10.15
N TRP A 225 3.13 -3.61 -9.69
CA TRP A 225 1.93 -3.20 -10.41
C TRP A 225 1.42 -1.82 -10.00
N HIS A 226 2.14 -1.07 -9.16
CA HIS A 226 1.77 0.25 -8.62
C HIS A 226 1.29 1.22 -9.72
N ASP A 227 2.09 1.41 -10.76
CA ASP A 227 1.77 2.36 -11.82
C ASP A 227 0.56 1.89 -12.64
N LYS A 228 0.49 0.58 -12.94
CA LYS A 228 -0.66 -0.04 -13.62
C LYS A 228 -1.94 0.07 -12.78
N ARG A 229 -1.84 -0.12 -11.45
CA ARG A 229 -2.96 0.07 -10.51
C ARG A 229 -3.53 1.46 -10.63
N LYS A 230 -2.68 2.48 -10.52
CA LYS A 230 -3.11 3.89 -10.58
C LYS A 230 -3.67 4.24 -11.96
N GLN A 231 -3.05 3.74 -13.04
CA GLN A 231 -3.61 3.88 -14.39
C GLN A 231 -5.01 3.25 -14.51
N TYR A 232 -5.23 2.05 -13.98
CA TYR A 232 -6.56 1.42 -13.97
C TYR A 232 -7.54 2.16 -13.07
N ALA A 233 -7.08 2.67 -11.92
CA ALA A 233 -7.90 3.49 -11.03
C ALA A 233 -8.40 4.77 -11.73
N ILE A 234 -7.54 5.44 -12.51
CA ILE A 234 -7.94 6.62 -13.30
C ILE A 234 -8.98 6.23 -14.36
N LYS A 235 -8.74 5.14 -15.12
CA LYS A 235 -9.69 4.64 -16.13
C LYS A 235 -11.05 4.32 -15.50
N LEU A 236 -11.05 3.66 -14.34
CA LEU A 236 -12.26 3.30 -13.62
C LEU A 236 -12.96 4.54 -13.04
N ALA A 237 -12.21 5.50 -12.49
CA ALA A 237 -12.73 6.75 -11.97
C ALA A 237 -13.40 7.61 -13.05
N LEU A 238 -12.93 7.53 -14.30
CA LEU A 238 -13.59 8.18 -15.44
C LEU A 238 -14.84 7.41 -15.93
N LEU A 239 -14.81 6.07 -15.87
CA LEU A 239 -15.90 5.22 -16.34
C LEU A 239 -17.10 5.19 -15.38
N ILE A 240 -16.85 5.10 -14.06
CA ILE A 240 -17.90 4.96 -13.04
C ILE A 240 -18.94 6.10 -13.11
N PRO A 241 -18.58 7.38 -13.20
CA PRO A 241 -19.56 8.47 -13.30
C PRO A 241 -20.43 8.38 -14.55
N ILE A 242 -19.87 7.96 -15.69
CA ILE A 242 -20.60 7.81 -16.96
C ILE A 242 -21.65 6.69 -16.82
N VAL A 243 -21.22 5.52 -16.36
CA VAL A 243 -22.11 4.38 -16.14
C VAL A 243 -23.18 4.71 -15.10
N SER A 244 -22.77 5.33 -13.99
CA SER A 244 -23.68 5.76 -12.93
C SER A 244 -24.72 6.75 -13.44
N PHE A 245 -24.33 7.71 -14.28
CA PHE A 245 -25.26 8.66 -14.89
C PHE A 245 -26.32 7.95 -15.74
N VAL A 246 -25.90 7.03 -16.62
CA VAL A 246 -26.82 6.25 -17.48
C VAL A 246 -27.77 5.40 -16.63
N LEU A 247 -27.26 4.72 -15.61
CA LEU A 247 -28.07 3.89 -14.71
C LEU A 247 -29.06 4.71 -13.90
N VAL A 248 -28.63 5.85 -13.34
CA VAL A 248 -29.50 6.75 -12.59
C VAL A 248 -30.56 7.38 -13.49
N TYR A 249 -30.20 7.78 -14.70
CA TYR A 249 -31.13 8.29 -15.70
C TYR A 249 -32.18 7.22 -16.06
N TRP A 250 -31.73 6.01 -16.40
CA TRP A 250 -32.63 4.90 -16.73
C TRP A 250 -33.55 4.55 -15.57
N LYS A 251 -33.01 4.47 -14.35
CA LYS A 251 -33.80 4.27 -13.13
C LYS A 251 -34.84 5.37 -12.96
N ARG A 252 -34.50 6.65 -13.16
CA ARG A 252 -35.49 7.74 -13.09
C ARG A 252 -36.54 7.60 -14.16
N LYS A 253 -36.16 7.28 -15.41
CA LYS A 253 -37.06 7.07 -16.55
C LYS A 253 -38.09 5.97 -16.27
N VAL A 254 -37.66 4.78 -15.86
CA VAL A 254 -38.55 3.64 -15.56
C VAL A 254 -39.49 3.97 -14.39
N TRP A 255 -38.98 4.62 -13.34
CA TRP A 255 -39.77 4.96 -12.17
C TRP A 255 -40.67 6.18 -12.35
N THR A 256 -40.62 6.89 -13.50
CA THR A 256 -41.46 8.07 -13.72
C THR A 256 -42.93 7.77 -13.53
N GLN A 257 -43.43 6.68 -14.13
CA GLN A 257 -44.86 6.32 -14.10
C GLN A 257 -45.38 6.16 -12.67
N ILE A 258 -44.70 5.33 -11.85
CA ILE A 258 -45.05 5.10 -10.44
C ILE A 258 -44.91 6.38 -9.61
N LYS A 259 -43.91 7.22 -9.91
CA LYS A 259 -43.67 8.46 -9.14
C LYS A 259 -44.61 9.61 -9.54
N SER A 260 -45.14 9.60 -10.77
CA SER A 260 -46.11 10.59 -11.25
C SER A 260 -47.56 10.19 -11.01
N GLU A 261 -47.80 8.95 -10.57
CA GLU A 261 -49.13 8.41 -10.32
C GLU A 261 -49.87 9.24 -9.26
N LYS A 262 -51.09 9.68 -9.61
CA LYS A 262 -51.99 10.39 -8.70
C LYS A 262 -53.13 9.45 -8.34
N TRP A 263 -53.31 9.22 -7.05
CA TRP A 263 -54.40 8.38 -6.55
C TRP A 263 -55.61 9.25 -6.23
N PHE A 264 -56.76 8.91 -6.81
CA PHE A 264 -58.04 9.44 -6.35
C PHE A 264 -58.77 8.32 -5.61
N HIS A 265 -59.10 8.56 -4.35
CA HIS A 265 -59.95 7.64 -3.62
C HIS A 265 -61.41 7.94 -3.98
N ARG A 266 -62.10 6.97 -4.62
CA ARG A 266 -63.52 7.09 -4.93
C ARG A 266 -64.30 6.12 -4.06
N THR A 267 -65.18 6.67 -3.23
CA THR A 267 -66.17 5.88 -2.49
C THR A 267 -67.19 5.30 -3.47
N VAL A 268 -67.61 4.06 -3.22
CA VAL A 268 -68.71 3.43 -3.98
C VAL A 268 -70.03 3.91 -3.37
N LYS A 269 -70.96 4.38 -4.22
CA LYS A 269 -72.29 4.82 -3.78
C LYS A 269 -72.96 3.72 -2.94
N GLY A 270 -73.34 4.03 -1.70
CA GLY A 270 -73.88 3.05 -0.74
C GLY A 270 -72.88 2.45 0.26
N ARG A 271 -71.59 2.77 0.16
CA ARG A 271 -70.54 2.45 1.17
C ARG A 271 -69.82 3.70 1.67
N GLU A 272 -70.54 4.81 1.75
CA GLU A 272 -70.04 6.04 2.36
C GLU A 272 -70.16 5.91 3.88
N TRP A 273 -69.21 6.52 4.60
CA TRP A 273 -69.27 6.53 6.04
C TRP A 273 -70.45 7.40 6.50
N THR A 274 -71.37 6.80 7.23
CA THR A 274 -72.40 7.49 8.03
C THR A 274 -72.12 7.23 9.51
N PRO A 275 -72.62 8.09 10.42
CA PRO A 275 -72.49 7.86 11.86
C PRO A 275 -73.00 6.48 12.32
N ASP A 276 -73.94 5.89 11.58
CA ASP A 276 -74.53 4.58 11.82
C ASP A 276 -73.91 3.44 10.98
N SER A 277 -72.88 3.74 10.18
CA SER A 277 -72.24 2.75 9.30
C SER A 277 -71.28 1.85 10.07
N LYS A 278 -71.16 0.58 9.66
CA LYS A 278 -70.19 -0.38 10.21
C LYS A 278 -68.74 -0.13 9.77
N PHE A 279 -68.52 0.89 8.92
CA PHE A 279 -67.20 1.20 8.36
C PHE A 279 -66.48 2.22 9.24
N PRO A 280 -65.14 2.19 9.34
CA PRO A 280 -64.40 3.20 10.09
C PRO A 280 -64.55 4.59 9.44
N PRO A 281 -64.55 5.68 10.23
CA PRO A 281 -64.61 7.04 9.71
C PRO A 281 -63.40 7.33 8.81
N PRO A 282 -63.57 8.20 7.79
CA PRO A 282 -62.44 8.62 6.97
C PRO A 282 -61.38 9.32 7.84
N PRO A 283 -60.08 9.21 7.51
CA PRO A 283 -59.03 9.94 8.21
C PRO A 283 -59.32 11.45 8.19
N LYS A 284 -59.16 12.12 9.34
CA LYS A 284 -59.47 13.56 9.49
C LYS A 284 -58.73 14.46 8.49
N ASP A 285 -57.61 13.98 7.96
CA ASP A 285 -56.71 14.74 7.08
C ASP A 285 -56.84 14.31 5.61
N ALA A 286 -57.90 13.58 5.24
CA ALA A 286 -58.12 13.19 3.86
C ALA A 286 -58.31 14.45 2.98
N PRO A 287 -57.49 14.64 1.93
CA PRO A 287 -57.64 15.81 1.06
C PRO A 287 -59.04 15.78 0.43
N SER A 288 -59.83 16.83 0.67
CA SER A 288 -61.13 17.00 0.01
C SER A 288 -60.88 17.24 -1.48
N LEU A 289 -60.92 16.17 -2.26
CA LEU A 289 -60.77 16.23 -3.71
C LEU A 289 -61.99 16.94 -4.29
N LYS A 290 -61.90 18.27 -4.47
CA LYS A 290 -62.83 19.02 -5.31
C LYS A 290 -62.76 18.43 -6.72
N ARG A 291 -63.89 17.97 -7.24
CA ARG A 291 -64.06 17.79 -8.69
C ARG A 291 -63.81 19.14 -9.35
N LEU A 292 -62.74 19.25 -10.13
CA LEU A 292 -62.74 20.22 -11.21
C LEU A 292 -63.68 19.65 -12.28
N ASN A 293 -64.79 20.34 -12.50
CA ASN A 293 -65.72 20.09 -13.59
C ASN A 293 -65.05 20.29 -14.94
#